data_AF-A0A955BIL3-F1
#
_entry.id   AF-A0A955BIL3-F1
#
_cell.length_a   1.000
_cell.length_b   1.000
_cell.length_c   1.000
_cell.angle_alpha   90.00
_cell.angle_beta   90.00
_cell.angle_gamma   90.00
#
_symmetry.space_group_name_H-M   'P 1'
#
loop_
_entity.id
_entity.type
_entity.pdbx_description
1 polymer ?
#
loop_
_entity_poly.entity_id
_entity_poly.type
_entity_poly.pdbx_seq_one_letter_code
_entity_poly.pdbx_strand_id
1 'polypeptide(L)'
;TSDAHWHRWTSKTGFAPGKAWHHIAASYRFGTPESLRVWIDGQPQSGAWDMGGPTDRAPVVDDDAIWIGSSRGGAAANSFRGRVDAIAIYRSELTDALIKGRYRREGEEPGVKPRPETMPEMGELPPGRVRLTLHEGLPAHDRWLNDDEAVPRETLTWDADYMLLDRLPVRYDAWGIRDSWRTPTLLRMATDAQLPPGRHRFVMRVRGLSRLWLNGQLVARSKPLTGSPNGEEPITPVAAPLTAGMRLAEHRQQELVGEVTIGDDGRCRVVLESIIGGKAFRADPGELCVAVQLQSEQASGCFWLLPGPNARSSPAALTDADVESALDRQAAKLQQLDDANRRSAAASQDAFWERRHDLARRWVDEHPAPLPDVDASHPIDAFIQAKAARALAASAQSSIDEARSFHSRVLPILRDQCFRCHGEKANGGLRLNSREAVLKGGDSELPAVVPGDVEESELIRRIRSTDADERMPPGDESMGAEEIEALAAWIKSGAAWPAPPVTADAVAAPAVVDDAAFLRRAYLDTVGVPPTAAEAREFLEDASADKRRRLVERLLDDSRWADHWTSYWQDVLAENPTMINASLNTSGPFRWFLYDSLRDNKPLDRMVTELILQRGSPHEGG
;
A
#
# COMPACT_ATOMS: atom_id res chain seq x y z
N THR A 1 11.10 25.21 -7.96
CA THR A 1 10.90 26.64 -8.30
C THR A 1 9.50 27.01 -7.88
N SER A 2 9.35 27.80 -6.82
CA SER A 2 8.08 28.00 -6.13
C SER A 2 7.12 28.87 -6.93
N ASP A 3 5.89 28.39 -7.03
CA ASP A 3 4.66 29.02 -7.54
C ASP A 3 4.23 30.30 -6.78
N ALA A 4 5.16 31.08 -6.25
CA ALA A 4 4.92 32.08 -5.20
C ALA A 4 4.33 33.43 -5.67
N HIS A 5 3.75 33.52 -6.86
CA HIS A 5 3.25 34.79 -7.43
C HIS A 5 1.73 34.88 -7.61
N TRP A 6 0.96 33.97 -7.01
CA TRP A 6 -0.49 33.98 -7.14
C TRP A 6 -1.15 34.35 -5.81
N HIS A 7 -2.03 35.35 -5.87
CA HIS A 7 -2.88 35.76 -4.75
C HIS A 7 -4.26 35.15 -4.94
N ARG A 8 -4.78 34.43 -3.94
CA ARG A 8 -6.14 33.86 -3.97
C ARG A 8 -6.95 34.38 -2.79
N TRP A 9 -8.19 34.77 -3.10
CA TRP A 9 -9.22 35.07 -2.12
C TRP A 9 -10.36 34.07 -2.25
N THR A 10 -10.80 33.52 -1.13
CA THR A 10 -11.85 32.49 -1.06
C THR A 10 -13.00 33.01 -0.21
N SER A 11 -14.22 32.97 -0.75
CA SER A 11 -15.43 33.32 0.02
C SER A 11 -15.71 32.29 1.10
N LYS A 12 -16.31 32.73 2.22
CA LYS A 12 -16.79 31.83 3.29
C LYS A 12 -18.09 31.09 2.90
N THR A 13 -18.77 31.58 1.88
CA THR A 13 -20.05 31.06 1.40
C THR A 13 -19.90 30.66 -0.06
N GLY A 14 -20.77 29.76 -0.51
CA GLY A 14 -20.81 29.27 -1.87
C GLY A 14 -22.15 28.63 -2.16
N PHE A 15 -22.26 28.04 -3.33
CA PHE A 15 -23.44 27.29 -3.76
C PHE A 15 -23.01 25.94 -4.33
N ALA A 16 -23.91 24.96 -4.29
CA ALA A 16 -23.63 23.67 -4.90
C ALA A 16 -23.78 23.78 -6.43
N PRO A 17 -22.82 23.26 -7.22
CA PRO A 17 -22.94 23.23 -8.67
C PRO A 17 -24.22 22.52 -9.13
N GLY A 18 -24.88 23.06 -10.16
CA GLY A 18 -26.00 22.40 -10.84
C GLY A 18 -27.40 22.66 -10.27
N LYS A 19 -27.54 23.43 -9.18
CA LYS A 19 -28.85 23.70 -8.55
C LYS A 19 -29.64 24.83 -9.20
N ALA A 20 -28.98 25.85 -9.75
CA ALA A 20 -29.61 27.00 -10.41
C ALA A 20 -28.62 27.84 -11.21
N TRP A 21 -29.15 28.86 -11.90
CA TRP A 21 -28.38 30.02 -12.33
C TRP A 21 -27.98 30.86 -11.11
N HIS A 22 -26.70 31.15 -10.99
CA HIS A 22 -26.13 32.00 -9.96
C HIS A 22 -25.48 33.23 -10.57
N HIS A 23 -25.59 34.36 -9.89
CA HIS A 23 -24.91 35.59 -10.28
C HIS A 23 -23.70 35.81 -9.38
N ILE A 24 -22.50 35.74 -9.97
CA ILE A 24 -21.24 35.97 -9.25
C ILE A 24 -20.64 37.28 -9.76
N ALA A 25 -20.30 38.18 -8.84
CA ALA A 25 -19.59 39.41 -9.16
C ALA A 25 -18.42 39.61 -8.21
N ALA A 26 -17.34 40.20 -8.72
CA ALA A 26 -16.22 40.65 -7.91
C ALA A 26 -15.77 42.03 -8.42
N SER A 27 -15.38 42.89 -7.49
CA SER A 27 -14.81 44.21 -7.76
C SER A 27 -13.56 44.35 -6.92
N TYR A 28 -12.45 44.73 -7.54
CA TYR A 28 -11.16 44.86 -6.87
C TYR A 28 -10.34 45.98 -7.51
N ARG A 29 -9.74 46.82 -6.67
CA ARG A 29 -8.72 47.78 -7.06
C ARG A 29 -7.37 47.19 -6.74
N PHE A 30 -6.63 46.90 -7.80
CA PHE A 30 -5.27 46.37 -7.68
C PHE A 30 -4.40 47.27 -6.80
N GLY A 31 -3.62 46.64 -5.92
CA GLY A 31 -2.80 47.32 -4.93
C GLY A 31 -3.54 47.85 -3.70
N THR A 32 -4.85 47.58 -3.57
CA THR A 32 -5.64 47.93 -2.37
C THR A 32 -6.45 46.72 -1.91
N PRO A 33 -5.87 45.78 -1.14
CA PRO A 33 -6.53 44.55 -0.69
C PRO A 33 -7.94 44.74 -0.10
N GLU A 34 -8.13 45.83 0.65
CA GLU A 34 -9.35 46.16 1.37
C GLU A 34 -10.48 46.60 0.44
N SER A 35 -10.18 46.90 -0.83
CA SER A 35 -11.16 47.25 -1.85
C SER A 35 -11.94 46.06 -2.38
N LEU A 36 -11.46 44.82 -2.14
CA LEU A 36 -12.11 43.63 -2.67
C LEU A 36 -13.54 43.52 -2.14
N ARG A 37 -14.49 43.43 -3.05
CA ARG A 37 -15.90 43.15 -2.79
C ARG A 37 -16.32 42.01 -3.68
N VAL A 38 -16.99 41.02 -3.11
CA VAL A 38 -17.51 39.85 -3.82
C VAL A 38 -18.99 39.73 -3.50
N TRP A 39 -19.78 39.38 -4.51
CA TRP A 39 -21.21 39.13 -4.37
C TRP A 39 -21.56 37.77 -4.96
N ILE A 40 -22.46 37.08 -4.28
CA ILE A 40 -23.14 35.89 -4.77
C ILE A 40 -24.63 36.20 -4.69
N ASP A 41 -25.33 36.06 -5.81
CA ASP A 41 -26.79 36.23 -5.90
C ASP A 41 -27.25 37.60 -5.36
N GLY A 42 -26.50 38.63 -5.73
CA GLY A 42 -26.77 40.03 -5.35
C GLY A 42 -26.42 40.39 -3.90
N GLN A 43 -25.94 39.43 -3.11
CA GLN A 43 -25.60 39.63 -1.70
C GLN A 43 -24.08 39.74 -1.49
N PRO A 44 -23.59 40.74 -0.75
CA PRO A 44 -22.17 40.86 -0.42
C PRO A 44 -21.68 39.65 0.38
N GLN A 45 -20.46 39.20 0.10
CA GLN A 45 -19.85 38.05 0.75
C GLN A 45 -18.58 38.41 1.49
N SER A 46 -18.35 37.71 2.60
CA SER A 46 -17.07 37.72 3.31
C SER A 46 -16.19 36.56 2.83
N GLY A 47 -14.89 36.65 3.12
CA GLY A 47 -13.89 35.67 2.69
C GLY A 47 -12.53 35.97 3.28
N ALA A 48 -11.53 35.22 2.84
CA ALA A 48 -10.15 35.37 3.29
C ALA A 48 -9.18 35.18 2.13
N TRP A 49 -8.07 35.91 2.18
CA TRP A 49 -6.90 35.62 1.34
C TRP A 49 -6.19 34.39 1.91
N ASP A 50 -5.83 33.44 1.05
CA ASP A 50 -5.13 32.22 1.47
C ASP A 50 -3.78 32.05 0.75
N MET A 51 -3.76 31.78 -0.56
CA MET A 51 -2.51 31.70 -1.32
C MET A 51 -1.98 33.09 -1.61
N GLY A 52 -0.70 33.34 -1.32
CA GLY A 52 -0.02 34.63 -1.56
C GLY A 52 -0.45 35.78 -0.66
N GLY A 53 -1.55 35.65 0.10
CA GLY A 53 -2.07 36.69 0.98
C GLY A 53 -2.60 37.93 0.25
N PRO A 54 -3.04 38.97 0.99
CA PRO A 54 -3.38 40.27 0.41
C PRO A 54 -2.14 40.94 -0.22
N THR A 55 -2.34 41.70 -1.30
CA THR A 55 -1.25 42.39 -2.03
C THR A 55 -1.52 43.87 -2.26
N ASP A 56 -0.53 44.70 -1.93
CA ASP A 56 -0.49 46.15 -2.19
C ASP A 56 0.22 46.50 -3.50
N ARG A 57 0.70 45.48 -4.23
CA ARG A 57 1.37 45.67 -5.51
C ARG A 57 0.39 46.11 -6.59
N ALA A 58 0.83 47.11 -7.37
CA ALA A 58 0.15 47.52 -8.59
C ALA A 58 0.12 46.34 -9.61
N PRO A 59 -0.88 46.29 -10.50
CA PRO A 59 -0.95 45.22 -11.50
C PRO A 59 0.19 45.38 -12.50
N VAL A 60 0.81 44.27 -12.88
CA VAL A 60 1.72 44.23 -14.03
C VAL A 60 0.86 43.98 -15.27
N VAL A 61 1.05 44.80 -16.31
CA VAL A 61 0.39 44.57 -17.60
C VAL A 61 1.27 43.64 -18.42
N ASP A 62 0.81 42.41 -18.60
CA ASP A 62 1.47 41.36 -19.40
C ASP A 62 0.65 40.96 -20.64
N ASP A 63 -0.45 41.67 -20.92
CA ASP A 63 -1.41 41.41 -22.00
C ASP A 63 -2.05 40.01 -21.98
N ASP A 64 -2.05 39.32 -20.83
CA ASP A 64 -2.67 38.01 -20.70
C ASP A 64 -4.20 38.04 -20.75
N ALA A 65 -4.78 36.93 -21.22
CA ALA A 65 -6.24 36.77 -21.30
C ALA A 65 -6.88 36.61 -19.90
N ILE A 66 -8.07 37.15 -19.71
CA ILE A 66 -8.91 36.86 -18.53
C ILE A 66 -9.60 35.51 -18.75
N TRP A 67 -9.32 34.54 -17.88
CA TRP A 67 -9.95 33.22 -17.91
C TRP A 67 -11.14 33.17 -16.95
N ILE A 68 -12.33 32.89 -17.48
CA ILE A 68 -13.55 32.69 -16.68
C ILE A 68 -13.93 31.20 -16.76
N GLY A 69 -13.96 30.53 -15.61
CA GLY A 69 -14.40 29.13 -15.50
C GLY A 69 -13.32 28.06 -15.70
N SER A 70 -12.03 28.41 -15.73
CA SER A 70 -10.92 27.45 -15.85
C SER A 70 -10.01 27.47 -14.62
N SER A 71 -9.50 26.31 -14.22
CA SER A 71 -8.42 26.20 -13.23
C SER A 71 -7.06 26.01 -13.91
N ARG A 72 -5.98 26.47 -13.27
CA ARG A 72 -4.60 26.18 -13.68
C ARG A 72 -4.42 24.69 -13.99
N GLY A 73 -4.05 24.37 -15.23
CA GLY A 73 -3.73 23.01 -15.68
C GLY A 73 -4.91 22.21 -16.29
N GLY A 74 -6.10 22.78 -16.47
CA GLY A 74 -7.20 22.14 -17.21
C GLY A 74 -7.79 20.89 -16.55
N ALA A 75 -7.54 20.67 -15.25
CA ALA A 75 -8.08 19.54 -14.52
C ALA A 75 -9.61 19.61 -14.49
N ALA A 76 -10.24 18.57 -15.04
CA ALA A 76 -11.66 18.58 -15.33
C ALA A 76 -12.56 18.56 -14.07
N ALA A 77 -12.00 18.24 -12.89
CA ALA A 77 -12.68 18.31 -11.59
C ALA A 77 -12.70 19.72 -10.97
N ASN A 78 -11.81 20.61 -11.42
CA ASN A 78 -11.61 21.95 -10.88
C ASN A 78 -12.04 23.05 -11.87
N SER A 79 -12.46 22.67 -13.06
CA SER A 79 -12.95 23.56 -14.10
C SER A 79 -14.48 23.67 -14.03
N PHE A 80 -15.02 24.85 -14.32
CA PHE A 80 -16.46 25.06 -14.37
C PHE A 80 -17.09 24.16 -15.44
N ARG A 81 -18.02 23.32 -15.02
CA ARG A 81 -18.86 22.50 -15.90
C ARG A 81 -20.30 22.99 -15.79
N GLY A 82 -20.68 23.91 -16.68
CA GLY A 82 -22.01 24.49 -16.69
C GLY A 82 -22.23 25.41 -17.88
N ARG A 83 -23.34 26.13 -17.88
CA ARG A 83 -23.65 27.16 -18.87
C ARG A 83 -23.38 28.54 -18.27
N VAL A 84 -23.00 29.48 -19.12
CA VAL A 84 -22.87 30.91 -18.76
C VAL A 84 -23.93 31.66 -19.54
N ASP A 85 -24.76 32.43 -18.83
CA ASP A 85 -25.83 33.23 -19.44
C ASP A 85 -25.30 34.58 -19.92
N ALA A 86 -24.62 35.31 -19.02
CA ALA A 86 -24.06 36.62 -19.31
C ALA A 86 -22.71 36.84 -18.60
N ILE A 87 -21.82 37.59 -19.26
CA ILE A 87 -20.57 38.10 -18.69
C ILE A 87 -20.50 39.61 -18.95
N ALA A 88 -20.12 40.38 -17.93
CA ALA A 88 -19.86 41.81 -18.05
C ALA A 88 -18.58 42.20 -17.30
N ILE A 89 -17.73 43.00 -17.94
CA ILE A 89 -16.47 43.50 -17.38
C ILE A 89 -16.55 45.02 -17.29
N TYR A 90 -16.18 45.57 -16.13
CA TYR A 90 -16.21 47.00 -15.85
C TYR A 90 -14.81 47.50 -15.52
N ARG A 91 -14.51 48.74 -15.95
CA ARG A 91 -13.26 49.45 -15.60
C ARG A 91 -13.40 50.35 -14.37
N SER A 92 -14.55 50.27 -13.68
CA SER A 92 -14.87 51.02 -12.48
C SER A 92 -15.33 50.06 -11.39
N GLU A 93 -15.06 50.41 -10.13
CA GLU A 93 -15.57 49.64 -9.00
C GLU A 93 -17.11 49.62 -8.98
N LEU A 94 -17.67 48.48 -8.60
CA LEU A 94 -19.10 48.27 -8.47
C LEU A 94 -19.51 48.43 -7.01
N THR A 95 -20.68 49.04 -6.78
CA THR A 95 -21.25 49.20 -5.43
C THR A 95 -22.26 48.10 -5.11
N ASP A 96 -22.49 47.85 -3.82
CA ASP A 96 -23.49 46.88 -3.36
C ASP A 96 -24.88 47.18 -3.92
N ALA A 97 -25.27 48.46 -3.95
CA ALA A 97 -26.56 48.89 -4.47
C ALA A 97 -26.72 48.57 -5.96
N LEU A 98 -25.66 48.76 -6.76
CA LEU A 98 -25.67 48.48 -8.19
C LEU A 98 -25.76 46.97 -8.47
N ILE A 99 -24.97 46.16 -7.75
CA ILE A 99 -25.00 44.71 -7.91
C ILE A 99 -26.34 44.13 -7.49
N LYS A 100 -26.88 44.59 -6.35
CA LYS A 100 -28.21 44.19 -5.87
C LYS A 100 -29.31 44.55 -6.85
N GLY A 101 -29.25 45.74 -7.47
CA GLY A 101 -30.23 46.17 -8.48
C GLY A 101 -30.13 45.43 -9.83
N ARG A 102 -28.96 44.86 -10.15
CA ARG A 102 -28.74 44.09 -11.38
C ARG A 102 -29.05 42.61 -11.24
N TYR A 103 -29.00 42.08 -10.02
CA TYR A 103 -29.41 40.72 -9.76
C TYR A 103 -30.93 40.60 -9.81
N ARG A 104 -31.42 39.90 -10.84
CA ARG A 104 -32.82 39.53 -10.97
C ARG A 104 -32.91 38.02 -11.08
N ARG A 105 -33.51 37.38 -10.08
CA ARG A 105 -33.79 35.95 -10.10
C ARG A 105 -35.25 35.73 -10.47
N GLU A 106 -35.45 34.94 -11.52
CA GLU A 106 -36.77 34.49 -11.94
C GLU A 106 -36.99 33.04 -11.47
N GLY A 107 -38.07 32.79 -10.74
CA GLY A 107 -38.41 31.48 -10.15
C GLY A 107 -38.12 31.34 -8.64
N GLU A 108 -38.63 30.27 -8.04
CA GLU A 108 -38.43 29.94 -6.62
C GLU A 108 -37.00 29.50 -6.33
N GLU A 109 -36.47 29.79 -5.14
CA GLU A 109 -35.21 29.22 -4.63
C GLU A 109 -35.26 27.70 -4.69
N PRO A 110 -34.28 27.02 -5.33
CA PRO A 110 -34.28 25.57 -5.33
C PRO A 110 -33.88 25.18 -3.90
N GLY A 111 -34.89 25.02 -3.05
CA GLY A 111 -34.70 24.48 -1.73
C GLY A 111 -34.09 23.10 -1.87
N VAL A 112 -33.02 22.84 -1.12
CA VAL A 112 -32.49 21.48 -0.99
C VAL A 112 -33.53 20.67 -0.26
N LYS A 113 -34.29 19.86 -1.00
CA LYS A 113 -35.34 19.00 -0.44
C LYS A 113 -34.74 17.62 -0.14
N PRO A 114 -34.82 17.16 1.12
CA PRO A 114 -34.44 15.79 1.45
C PRO A 114 -35.29 14.81 0.65
N ARG A 115 -34.67 13.78 0.10
CA ARG A 115 -35.39 12.76 -0.64
C ARG A 115 -36.33 11.99 0.29
N PRO A 116 -37.56 11.67 -0.13
CA PRO A 116 -38.44 10.80 0.63
C PRO A 116 -37.74 9.49 1.00
N GLU A 117 -37.89 9.08 2.25
CA GLU A 117 -37.32 7.83 2.70
C GLU A 117 -38.21 6.66 2.28
N THR A 118 -37.75 5.91 1.30
CA THR A 118 -38.37 4.68 0.83
C THR A 118 -37.37 3.55 0.91
N MET A 119 -37.83 2.35 1.28
CA MET A 119 -36.98 1.15 1.24
C MET A 119 -36.40 0.97 -0.17
N PRO A 120 -35.09 0.75 -0.31
CA PRO A 120 -34.48 0.56 -1.63
C PRO A 120 -34.92 -0.76 -2.25
N GLU A 121 -35.09 -0.76 -3.58
CA GLU A 121 -35.33 -1.98 -4.34
C GLU A 121 -34.02 -2.76 -4.52
N MET A 122 -34.01 -4.01 -4.08
CA MET A 122 -32.83 -4.90 -4.15
C MET A 122 -32.97 -6.03 -5.18
N GLY A 123 -34.06 -6.03 -5.97
CA GLY A 123 -34.33 -7.09 -6.95
C GLY A 123 -34.59 -8.46 -6.33
N GLU A 124 -34.21 -9.51 -7.06
CA GLU A 124 -34.22 -10.89 -6.58
C GLU A 124 -32.99 -11.16 -5.70
N LEU A 125 -33.22 -11.74 -4.53
CA LEU A 125 -32.18 -12.04 -3.55
C LEU A 125 -31.88 -13.54 -3.51
N PRO A 126 -30.62 -13.93 -3.28
CA PRO A 126 -30.25 -15.33 -3.21
C PRO A 126 -30.93 -16.01 -1.99
N PRO A 127 -31.63 -17.16 -2.18
CA PRO A 127 -32.34 -17.82 -1.09
C PRO A 127 -31.42 -18.23 0.06
N GLY A 128 -31.77 -17.82 1.28
CA GLY A 128 -31.02 -18.16 2.50
C GLY A 128 -29.63 -17.53 2.58
N ARG A 129 -29.38 -16.46 1.82
CA ARG A 129 -28.13 -15.71 1.78
C ARG A 129 -28.42 -14.23 1.97
N VAL A 130 -27.37 -13.47 2.25
CA VAL A 130 -27.43 -12.01 2.35
C VAL A 130 -26.66 -11.42 1.19
N ARG A 131 -27.30 -10.58 0.39
CA ARG A 131 -26.67 -9.81 -0.68
C ARG A 131 -26.11 -8.52 -0.09
N LEU A 132 -24.84 -8.23 -0.34
CA LEU A 132 -24.18 -6.99 0.03
C LEU A 132 -23.80 -6.22 -1.24
N THR A 133 -24.03 -4.91 -1.23
CA THR A 133 -23.62 -4.01 -2.32
C THR A 133 -22.92 -2.76 -1.76
N LEU A 134 -21.91 -2.27 -2.49
CA LEU A 134 -21.18 -1.03 -2.17
C LEU A 134 -21.33 0.00 -3.28
N HIS A 135 -21.58 1.25 -2.88
CA HIS A 135 -21.63 2.40 -3.78
C HIS A 135 -20.72 3.51 -3.25
N GLU A 136 -19.75 3.91 -4.05
CA GLU A 136 -18.70 4.86 -3.67
C GLU A 136 -19.06 6.31 -3.97
N GLY A 137 -18.61 7.24 -3.12
CA GLY A 137 -18.69 8.68 -3.40
C GLY A 137 -20.09 9.28 -3.22
N LEU A 138 -20.76 8.95 -2.12
CA LEU A 138 -21.95 9.69 -1.71
C LEU A 138 -21.63 11.19 -1.49
N PRO A 139 -22.61 12.10 -1.64
CA PRO A 139 -22.38 13.53 -1.46
C PRO A 139 -22.18 13.94 0.01
N ALA A 140 -22.64 13.13 0.97
CA ALA A 140 -22.60 13.43 2.39
C ALA A 140 -22.55 12.15 3.24
N HIS A 141 -21.93 12.25 4.42
CA HIS A 141 -21.86 11.15 5.41
C HIS A 141 -22.86 11.32 6.56
N ASP A 142 -23.35 12.53 6.74
CA ASP A 142 -24.14 12.99 7.88
C ASP A 142 -25.63 13.16 7.57
N ARG A 143 -26.02 12.92 6.31
CA ARG A 143 -27.40 12.96 5.83
C ARG A 143 -27.63 11.98 4.68
N TRP A 144 -28.90 11.66 4.45
CA TRP A 144 -29.33 10.97 3.24
C TRP A 144 -29.40 11.92 2.03
N LEU A 145 -29.61 11.35 0.85
CA LEU A 145 -29.66 12.07 -0.41
C LEU A 145 -30.77 13.12 -0.44
N ASN A 146 -30.51 14.21 -1.16
CA ASN A 146 -31.53 15.16 -1.57
C ASN A 146 -32.22 14.70 -2.87
N ASP A 147 -33.35 15.32 -3.21
CA ASP A 147 -34.13 14.97 -4.42
C ASP A 147 -33.35 15.10 -5.73
N ASP A 148 -32.36 15.99 -5.78
CA ASP A 148 -31.48 16.22 -6.93
C ASP A 148 -30.23 15.32 -6.94
N GLU A 149 -30.04 14.49 -5.92
CA GLU A 149 -28.89 13.61 -5.78
C GLU A 149 -29.27 12.14 -6.06
N ALA A 150 -28.39 11.44 -6.79
CA ALA A 150 -28.56 10.03 -7.10
C ALA A 150 -27.65 9.16 -6.24
N VAL A 151 -28.08 7.92 -5.99
CA VAL A 151 -27.20 6.89 -5.43
C VAL A 151 -26.09 6.64 -6.47
N PRO A 152 -24.80 6.66 -6.07
CA PRO A 152 -23.72 6.34 -6.98
C PRO A 152 -23.87 4.94 -7.59
N ARG A 153 -23.17 4.71 -8.70
CA ARG A 153 -23.14 3.38 -9.32
C ARG A 153 -22.63 2.35 -8.31
N GLU A 154 -23.21 1.15 -8.37
CA GLU A 154 -22.69 -0.01 -7.64
C GLU A 154 -21.26 -0.32 -8.08
N THR A 155 -20.33 -0.35 -7.12
CA THR A 155 -18.94 -0.70 -7.34
C THR A 155 -18.70 -2.19 -7.15
N LEU A 156 -19.29 -2.79 -6.11
CA LEU A 156 -19.03 -4.16 -5.73
C LEU A 156 -20.28 -4.82 -5.14
N THR A 157 -20.45 -6.11 -5.47
CA THR A 157 -21.53 -6.96 -4.97
C THR A 157 -20.97 -8.33 -4.58
N TRP A 158 -21.41 -8.86 -3.44
CA TRP A 158 -21.11 -10.23 -3.01
C TRP A 158 -22.21 -10.78 -2.09
N ASP A 159 -22.16 -12.07 -1.81
CA ASP A 159 -23.10 -12.74 -0.91
C ASP A 159 -22.40 -13.21 0.38
N ALA A 160 -23.09 -13.11 1.51
CA ALA A 160 -22.67 -13.60 2.82
C ALA A 160 -23.67 -14.60 3.41
N ASP A 161 -23.24 -15.30 4.47
CA ASP A 161 -24.11 -16.22 5.22
C ASP A 161 -25.09 -15.45 6.12
N TYR A 162 -24.64 -14.33 6.69
CA TYR A 162 -25.41 -13.54 7.66
C TYR A 162 -25.33 -12.05 7.38
N MET A 163 -26.27 -11.29 7.96
CA MET A 163 -26.20 -9.84 8.05
C MET A 163 -25.20 -9.48 9.15
N LEU A 164 -23.93 -9.80 8.90
CA LEU A 164 -22.77 -9.54 9.75
C LEU A 164 -21.62 -9.08 8.83
N LEU A 165 -20.83 -8.10 9.25
CA LEU A 165 -19.65 -7.61 8.54
C LEU A 165 -18.73 -6.88 9.53
N ASP A 166 -17.46 -7.26 9.62
CA ASP A 166 -16.44 -6.63 10.48
C ASP A 166 -15.49 -5.72 9.69
N ARG A 167 -15.33 -5.95 8.39
CA ARG A 167 -14.56 -5.11 7.47
C ARG A 167 -15.19 -5.04 6.09
N LEU A 168 -14.87 -3.98 5.34
CA LEU A 168 -15.14 -3.98 3.91
C LEU A 168 -14.18 -4.93 3.17
N PRO A 169 -14.57 -5.45 1.99
CA PRO A 169 -13.62 -6.01 1.03
C PRO A 169 -12.51 -5.00 0.73
N VAL A 170 -11.31 -5.48 0.42
CA VAL A 170 -10.18 -4.60 0.07
C VAL A 170 -10.45 -4.00 -1.30
N ARG A 171 -10.24 -2.69 -1.42
CA ARG A 171 -10.33 -1.98 -2.70
C ARG A 171 -8.98 -2.06 -3.41
N TYR A 172 -9.00 -2.30 -4.72
CA TYR A 172 -7.79 -2.36 -5.55
C TYR A 172 -7.88 -1.41 -6.73
N ASP A 173 -6.80 -0.72 -7.06
CA ASP A 173 -6.71 0.08 -8.28
C ASP A 173 -6.66 -0.82 -9.55
N ALA A 174 -6.58 -0.21 -10.73
CA ALA A 174 -6.54 -0.95 -11.99
C ALA A 174 -5.31 -1.85 -12.17
N TRP A 175 -4.28 -1.76 -11.31
CA TRP A 175 -3.09 -2.61 -11.34
C TRP A 175 -3.18 -3.78 -10.36
N GLY A 176 -4.27 -3.88 -9.60
CA GLY A 176 -4.40 -4.86 -8.51
C GLY A 176 -3.60 -4.45 -7.28
N ILE A 177 -3.34 -3.16 -7.10
CA ILE A 177 -2.63 -2.61 -5.93
C ILE A 177 -3.67 -2.05 -4.96
N ARG A 178 -3.47 -2.24 -3.65
CA ARG A 178 -4.45 -1.82 -2.62
C ARG A 178 -4.68 -0.32 -2.71
N ASP A 179 -5.95 0.07 -2.68
CA ASP A 179 -6.41 1.43 -2.79
C ASP A 179 -7.46 1.71 -1.71
N SER A 180 -7.80 2.98 -1.50
CA SER A 180 -8.82 3.38 -0.54
C SER A 180 -10.19 3.43 -1.19
N TRP A 181 -11.22 2.98 -0.46
CA TRP A 181 -12.60 3.24 -0.81
C TRP A 181 -12.86 4.75 -0.86
N ARG A 182 -13.54 5.22 -1.91
CA ARG A 182 -13.96 6.63 -2.02
C ARG A 182 -15.14 6.90 -1.09
N THR A 183 -14.82 7.52 0.04
CA THR A 183 -15.80 7.88 1.06
C THR A 183 -16.60 9.13 0.69
N PRO A 184 -17.80 9.30 1.25
CA PRO A 184 -18.58 8.32 2.02
C PRO A 184 -19.08 7.18 1.12
N THR A 185 -19.05 5.96 1.65
CA THR A 185 -19.44 4.74 0.91
C THR A 185 -20.77 4.23 1.45
N LEU A 186 -21.74 3.98 0.57
CA LEU A 186 -22.99 3.33 0.94
C LEU A 186 -22.81 1.81 0.91
N LEU A 187 -23.00 1.16 2.05
CA LEU A 187 -23.19 -0.29 2.15
C LEU A 187 -24.68 -0.59 2.22
N ARG A 188 -25.13 -1.54 1.40
CA ARG A 188 -26.44 -2.18 1.55
C ARG A 188 -26.28 -3.65 1.88
N MET A 189 -27.10 -4.16 2.78
CA MET A 189 -27.24 -5.60 3.05
C MET A 189 -28.71 -5.96 2.93
N ALA A 190 -29.04 -7.02 2.21
CA ALA A 190 -30.41 -7.42 2.00
C ALA A 190 -30.59 -8.94 2.02
N THR A 191 -31.70 -9.39 2.59
CA THR A 191 -32.09 -10.80 2.56
C THR A 191 -33.61 -10.97 2.64
N ASP A 192 -34.10 -12.07 2.11
CA ASP A 192 -35.47 -12.53 2.32
C ASP A 192 -35.45 -13.61 3.41
N ALA A 193 -35.76 -13.19 4.64
CA ALA A 193 -35.81 -14.05 5.81
C ALA A 193 -37.17 -14.75 5.93
N GLN A 194 -37.14 -16.00 6.39
CA GLN A 194 -38.35 -16.77 6.73
C GLN A 194 -38.48 -16.83 8.25
N LEU A 195 -39.43 -16.07 8.79
CA LEU A 195 -39.68 -15.92 10.22
C LEU A 195 -41.09 -16.43 10.58
N PRO A 196 -41.32 -16.91 11.80
CA PRO A 196 -42.67 -17.24 12.26
C PRO A 196 -43.60 -16.02 12.18
N PRO A 197 -44.91 -16.20 11.94
CA PRO A 197 -45.87 -15.12 12.11
C PRO A 197 -45.86 -14.60 13.55
N GLY A 198 -45.97 -13.29 13.73
CA GLY A 198 -45.99 -12.67 15.07
C GLY A 198 -45.10 -11.43 15.19
N ARG A 199 -45.05 -10.88 16.40
CA ARG A 199 -44.31 -9.64 16.70
C ARG A 199 -42.89 -9.96 17.16
N HIS A 200 -41.90 -9.51 16.41
CA HIS A 200 -40.49 -9.81 16.67
C HIS A 200 -39.68 -8.53 16.92
N ARG A 201 -38.59 -8.68 17.69
CA ARG A 201 -37.64 -7.61 17.97
C ARG A 201 -36.43 -7.78 17.09
N PHE A 202 -35.96 -6.69 16.48
CA PHE A 202 -34.76 -6.66 15.65
C PHE A 202 -33.76 -5.72 16.29
N VAL A 203 -32.51 -6.13 16.37
CA VAL A 203 -31.39 -5.28 16.77
C VAL A 203 -30.53 -4.98 15.56
N MET A 204 -30.19 -3.71 15.38
CA MET A 204 -29.24 -3.20 14.39
C MET A 204 -28.02 -2.66 15.13
N ARG A 205 -26.83 -3.17 14.79
CA ARG A 205 -25.53 -2.63 15.24
C ARG A 205 -24.81 -1.99 14.08
N VAL A 206 -24.55 -0.70 14.20
CA VAL A 206 -23.98 0.12 13.11
C VAL A 206 -23.12 1.24 13.68
N ARG A 207 -22.08 1.65 12.95
CA ARG A 207 -21.24 2.78 13.34
C ARG A 207 -21.69 4.12 12.72
N GLY A 208 -22.05 4.10 11.44
CA GLY A 208 -22.44 5.29 10.67
C GLY A 208 -23.94 5.55 10.60
N LEU A 209 -24.33 6.58 9.84
CA LEU A 209 -25.74 6.89 9.57
C LEU A 209 -26.38 5.75 8.78
N SER A 210 -27.38 5.11 9.38
CA SER A 210 -27.95 3.86 8.88
C SER A 210 -29.46 3.80 9.07
N ARG A 211 -30.11 2.98 8.23
CA ARG A 211 -31.55 2.71 8.25
C ARG A 211 -31.80 1.23 8.07
N LEU A 212 -32.64 0.67 8.93
CA LEU A 212 -33.13 -0.70 8.83
C LEU A 212 -34.58 -0.70 8.34
N TRP A 213 -34.82 -1.42 7.25
CA TRP A 213 -36.12 -1.57 6.61
C TRP A 213 -36.59 -3.01 6.67
N LEU A 214 -37.87 -3.20 6.95
CA LEU A 214 -38.54 -4.51 6.93
C LEU A 214 -39.86 -4.39 6.18
N ASN A 215 -40.03 -5.14 5.09
CA ASN A 215 -41.24 -5.13 4.26
C ASN A 215 -41.72 -3.71 3.87
N GLY A 216 -40.79 -2.79 3.59
CA GLY A 216 -41.07 -1.40 3.23
C GLY A 216 -41.20 -0.43 4.41
N GLN A 217 -41.30 -0.93 5.65
CA GLN A 217 -41.38 -0.12 6.86
C GLN A 217 -39.97 0.23 7.38
N LEU A 218 -39.74 1.50 7.72
CA LEU A 218 -38.55 1.91 8.45
C LEU A 218 -38.68 1.48 9.92
N VAL A 219 -37.80 0.59 10.38
CA VAL A 219 -37.86 -0.02 11.71
C VAL A 219 -36.87 0.61 12.69
N ALA A 220 -35.67 0.99 12.22
CA ALA A 220 -34.67 1.65 13.05
C ALA A 220 -33.83 2.65 12.24
N ARG A 221 -33.33 3.71 12.89
CA ARG A 221 -32.47 4.73 12.30
C ARG A 221 -31.36 5.14 13.28
N SER A 222 -30.10 5.03 12.87
CA SER A 222 -28.96 5.53 13.66
C SER A 222 -28.67 7.01 13.36
N LYS A 223 -27.77 7.59 14.14
CA LYS A 223 -27.22 8.92 13.92
C LYS A 223 -25.93 8.84 13.09
N PRO A 224 -25.53 9.92 12.42
CA PRO A 224 -24.23 9.95 11.78
C PRO A 224 -23.09 9.90 12.80
N LEU A 225 -21.93 9.43 12.33
CA LEU A 225 -20.71 9.45 13.13
C LEU A 225 -20.28 10.90 13.33
N THR A 226 -20.01 11.28 14.57
CA THR A 226 -19.57 12.63 14.97
C THR A 226 -18.32 12.55 15.83
N GLY A 227 -17.58 13.65 15.94
CA GLY A 227 -16.39 13.74 16.79
C GLY A 227 -15.12 13.97 15.99
N SER A 228 -13.99 13.97 16.70
CA SER A 228 -12.67 14.10 16.11
C SER A 228 -12.18 12.74 15.60
N PRO A 229 -11.32 12.70 14.58
CA PRO A 229 -10.70 11.46 14.14
C PRO A 229 -9.36 11.18 14.84
N ASN A 230 -8.90 12.08 15.71
CA ASN A 230 -7.58 11.97 16.34
C ASN A 230 -7.52 10.98 17.52
N GLY A 231 -8.67 10.42 17.94
CA GLY A 231 -8.73 9.42 19.00
C GLY A 231 -8.45 9.96 20.40
N GLU A 232 -8.49 11.28 20.57
CA GLU A 232 -8.30 11.96 21.86
C GLU A 232 -9.59 12.04 22.68
N GLU A 233 -10.68 11.43 22.22
CA GLU A 233 -11.92 11.41 22.97
C GLU A 233 -11.85 10.52 24.21
N PRO A 234 -12.61 10.85 25.27
CA PRO A 234 -12.74 9.99 26.43
C PRO A 234 -13.14 8.57 26.03
N ILE A 235 -12.50 7.59 26.66
CA ILE A 235 -12.83 6.17 26.49
C ILE A 235 -14.33 6.00 26.79
N THR A 236 -15.07 5.54 25.78
CA THR A 236 -16.49 5.21 25.96
C THR A 236 -16.57 3.94 26.82
N PRO A 237 -17.30 3.96 27.95
CA PRO A 237 -17.52 2.75 28.74
C PRO A 237 -18.11 1.64 27.87
N VAL A 238 -17.73 0.39 28.17
CA VAL A 238 -18.29 -0.77 27.49
C VAL A 238 -19.80 -0.79 27.73
N ALA A 239 -20.58 -0.87 26.65
CA ALA A 239 -22.03 -0.90 26.74
C ALA A 239 -22.50 -2.16 27.47
N ALA A 240 -23.51 -2.02 28.33
CA ALA A 240 -24.19 -3.20 28.88
C ALA A 240 -24.97 -3.91 27.75
N PRO A 241 -24.93 -5.25 27.68
CA PRO A 241 -25.66 -5.97 26.65
C PRO A 241 -27.18 -5.85 26.89
N LEU A 242 -27.97 -5.86 25.80
CA LEU A 242 -29.43 -5.88 25.89
C LEU A 242 -29.96 -7.12 26.61
N THR A 243 -29.22 -8.22 26.56
CA THR A 243 -29.60 -9.46 27.24
C THR A 243 -28.37 -10.24 27.70
N ALA A 244 -28.49 -11.02 28.76
CA ALA A 244 -27.35 -11.77 29.32
C ALA A 244 -26.76 -12.74 28.27
N GLY A 245 -25.43 -12.77 28.18
CA GLY A 245 -24.70 -13.64 27.22
C GLY A 245 -24.66 -13.12 25.78
N MET A 246 -25.28 -11.97 25.49
CA MET A 246 -25.17 -11.32 24.18
C MET A 246 -23.80 -10.65 24.04
N ARG A 247 -23.16 -10.85 22.88
CA ARG A 247 -21.88 -10.20 22.51
C ARG A 247 -21.99 -8.69 22.68
N LEU A 248 -20.96 -8.03 23.19
CA LEU A 248 -21.00 -6.58 23.44
C LEU A 248 -20.82 -5.77 22.16
N ALA A 249 -21.48 -4.62 22.06
CA ALA A 249 -21.26 -3.69 20.96
C ALA A 249 -19.88 -3.02 21.10
N GLU A 250 -19.19 -2.84 19.97
CA GLU A 250 -17.86 -2.24 19.96
C GLU A 250 -17.89 -0.72 20.17
N HIS A 251 -16.70 -0.13 20.32
CA HIS A 251 -16.53 1.31 20.39
C HIS A 251 -17.19 2.04 19.22
N ARG A 252 -17.92 3.13 19.54
CA ARG A 252 -18.69 3.98 18.60
C ARG A 252 -19.75 3.27 17.77
N GLN A 253 -20.13 2.04 18.12
CA GLN A 253 -21.31 1.42 17.55
C GLN A 253 -22.57 1.88 18.27
N GLN A 254 -23.61 2.09 17.48
CA GLN A 254 -24.95 2.36 17.94
C GLN A 254 -25.76 1.07 17.85
N GLU A 255 -26.39 0.71 18.95
CA GLU A 255 -27.28 -0.42 19.03
C GLU A 255 -28.72 0.08 19.12
N LEU A 256 -29.54 -0.29 18.13
CA LEU A 256 -30.93 0.15 18.03
C LEU A 256 -31.85 -1.05 17.92
N VAL A 257 -32.92 -1.05 18.72
CA VAL A 257 -33.96 -2.09 18.69
C VAL A 257 -35.22 -1.53 18.06
N GLY A 258 -35.77 -2.26 17.09
CA GLY A 258 -37.09 -1.98 16.52
C GLY A 258 -37.96 -3.24 16.52
N GLU A 259 -39.27 -3.06 16.33
CA GLU A 259 -40.23 -4.15 16.33
C GLU A 259 -41.05 -4.15 15.06
N VAL A 260 -41.30 -5.34 14.53
CA VAL A 260 -42.17 -5.52 13.36
C VAL A 260 -43.05 -6.75 13.56
N THR A 261 -44.25 -6.72 12.97
CA THR A 261 -45.14 -7.89 12.92
C THR A 261 -44.96 -8.58 11.58
N ILE A 262 -44.63 -9.86 11.62
CA ILE A 262 -44.52 -10.73 10.44
C ILE A 262 -45.88 -11.37 10.18
N GLY A 263 -46.32 -11.33 8.91
CA GLY A 263 -47.59 -11.90 8.46
C GLY A 263 -47.55 -13.43 8.36
N ASP A 264 -48.68 -14.00 7.97
CA ASP A 264 -48.89 -15.46 7.97
C ASP A 264 -47.99 -16.24 6.99
N ASP A 265 -47.53 -15.59 5.92
CA ASP A 265 -46.58 -16.20 4.97
C ASP A 265 -45.15 -16.30 5.54
N GLY A 266 -44.88 -15.62 6.66
CA GLY A 266 -43.60 -15.59 7.35
C GLY A 266 -42.48 -14.88 6.55
N ARG A 267 -42.79 -14.29 5.40
CA ARG A 267 -41.77 -13.69 4.52
C ARG A 267 -41.43 -12.29 5.01
N CYS A 268 -40.13 -12.05 5.16
CA CYS A 268 -39.62 -10.76 5.59
C CYS A 268 -38.44 -10.34 4.74
N ARG A 269 -38.65 -9.34 3.87
CA ARG A 269 -37.56 -8.65 3.21
C ARG A 269 -36.93 -7.67 4.18
N VAL A 270 -35.67 -7.92 4.51
CA VAL A 270 -34.88 -7.06 5.40
C VAL A 270 -33.83 -6.35 4.57
N VAL A 271 -33.75 -5.02 4.71
CA VAL A 271 -32.71 -4.21 4.06
C VAL A 271 -32.08 -3.26 5.06
N LEU A 272 -30.77 -3.34 5.21
CA LEU A 272 -29.95 -2.38 5.93
C LEU A 272 -29.22 -1.49 4.93
N GLU A 273 -29.32 -0.18 5.11
CA GLU A 273 -28.44 0.80 4.45
C GLU A 273 -27.56 1.47 5.51
N SER A 274 -26.25 1.56 5.26
CA SER A 274 -25.27 2.20 6.15
C SER A 274 -24.31 3.08 5.35
N ILE A 275 -24.16 4.34 5.74
CA ILE A 275 -23.13 5.23 5.20
C ILE A 275 -21.87 5.09 6.04
N ILE A 276 -20.79 4.65 5.39
CA ILE A 276 -19.52 4.30 6.01
C ILE A 276 -18.44 5.31 5.59
N GLY A 277 -17.67 5.79 6.56
CA GLY A 277 -16.62 6.79 6.36
C GLY A 277 -17.16 8.18 6.02
N GLY A 278 -16.24 9.10 5.76
CA GLY A 278 -16.56 10.50 5.44
C GLY A 278 -15.31 11.39 5.49
N LYS A 279 -15.51 12.71 5.47
CA LYS A 279 -14.41 13.70 5.40
C LYS A 279 -13.32 13.50 6.45
N ALA A 280 -13.69 13.06 7.64
CA ALA A 280 -12.78 12.79 8.76
C ALA A 280 -12.72 11.31 9.14
N PHE A 281 -13.52 10.43 8.53
CA PHE A 281 -13.71 9.07 9.01
C PHE A 281 -13.29 8.05 7.96
N ARG A 282 -12.51 7.04 8.37
CA ARG A 282 -12.15 5.91 7.51
C ARG A 282 -13.39 5.12 7.10
N ALA A 283 -13.31 4.42 5.97
CA ALA A 283 -14.35 3.53 5.47
C ALA A 283 -14.48 2.24 6.31
N ASP A 284 -14.69 2.38 7.62
CA ASP A 284 -14.72 1.27 8.57
C ASP A 284 -16.15 1.03 9.09
N PRO A 285 -16.76 -0.14 8.81
CA PRO A 285 -18.11 -0.47 9.26
C PRO A 285 -18.20 -0.74 10.77
N GLY A 286 -17.08 -1.09 11.43
CA GLY A 286 -17.08 -1.85 12.68
C GLY A 286 -17.73 -3.24 12.52
N GLU A 287 -18.00 -3.94 13.63
CA GLU A 287 -18.81 -5.17 13.62
C GLU A 287 -20.30 -4.90 13.37
N LEU A 288 -20.64 -4.58 12.12
CA LEU A 288 -21.98 -4.23 11.70
C LEU A 288 -22.85 -5.49 11.58
N CYS A 289 -24.03 -5.49 12.21
CA CYS A 289 -24.94 -6.64 12.10
C CYS A 289 -26.43 -6.30 12.28
N VAL A 290 -27.28 -7.24 11.83
CA VAL A 290 -28.72 -7.27 12.12
C VAL A 290 -29.10 -8.65 12.67
N ALA A 291 -29.74 -8.67 13.82
CA ALA A 291 -30.22 -9.89 14.46
C ALA A 291 -31.69 -9.78 14.90
N VAL A 292 -32.38 -10.92 15.00
CA VAL A 292 -33.78 -11.03 15.37
C VAL A 292 -33.95 -11.84 16.65
N GLN A 293 -34.77 -11.34 17.57
CA GLN A 293 -35.31 -12.08 18.70
C GLN A 293 -36.75 -12.45 18.39
N LEU A 294 -36.98 -13.78 18.28
CA LEU A 294 -38.29 -14.34 18.01
C LEU A 294 -39.22 -14.14 19.20
N GLN A 295 -40.52 -13.98 18.93
CA GLN A 295 -41.54 -13.79 19.98
C GLN A 295 -41.54 -14.96 20.98
N SER A 296 -41.44 -16.19 20.48
CA SER A 296 -41.38 -17.42 21.27
C SER A 296 -40.15 -17.51 22.17
N GLU A 297 -39.10 -16.74 21.88
CA GLU A 297 -37.80 -16.81 22.54
C GLU A 297 -37.49 -15.54 23.35
N GLN A 298 -38.46 -14.62 23.51
CA GLN A 298 -38.24 -13.43 24.33
C GLN A 298 -37.85 -13.76 25.78
N ALA A 299 -38.26 -14.92 26.29
CA ALA A 299 -37.87 -15.41 27.62
C ALA A 299 -36.41 -15.88 27.70
N SER A 300 -35.85 -16.45 26.61
CA SER A 300 -34.43 -16.83 26.55
C SER A 300 -33.54 -15.61 26.32
N GLY A 301 -34.10 -14.55 25.73
CA GLY A 301 -33.35 -13.34 25.44
C GLY A 301 -32.45 -13.43 24.21
N CYS A 302 -32.50 -14.54 23.48
CA CYS A 302 -31.60 -14.79 22.35
C CYS A 302 -31.91 -13.89 21.15
N PHE A 303 -30.86 -13.37 20.51
CA PHE A 303 -30.92 -12.72 19.22
C PHE A 303 -30.15 -13.57 18.21
N TRP A 304 -30.77 -13.89 17.07
CA TRP A 304 -30.17 -14.68 16.00
C TRP A 304 -29.78 -13.78 14.84
N LEU A 305 -28.56 -13.92 14.33
CA LEU A 305 -28.12 -13.20 13.14
C LEU A 305 -29.03 -13.53 11.95
N LEU A 306 -29.47 -12.50 11.22
CA LEU A 306 -30.25 -12.72 9.99
C LEU A 306 -29.38 -13.39 8.92
N PRO A 307 -29.90 -14.31 8.07
CA PRO A 307 -31.31 -14.51 7.72
C PRO A 307 -32.15 -15.32 8.74
N GLY A 308 -31.61 -15.67 9.90
CA GLY A 308 -32.34 -16.21 11.05
C GLY A 308 -32.15 -17.72 11.24
N PRO A 309 -32.82 -18.32 12.23
CA PRO A 309 -32.56 -19.70 12.66
C PRO A 309 -33.06 -20.78 11.69
N ASN A 310 -33.79 -20.41 10.64
CA ASN A 310 -34.26 -21.33 9.60
C ASN A 310 -33.43 -21.24 8.31
N ALA A 311 -32.29 -20.54 8.34
CA ALA A 311 -31.39 -20.44 7.20
C ALA A 311 -30.74 -21.81 6.87
N ARG A 312 -30.30 -21.99 5.62
CA ARG A 312 -29.52 -23.19 5.24
C ARG A 312 -28.13 -23.23 5.90
N SER A 313 -27.61 -22.08 6.31
CA SER A 313 -26.45 -21.94 7.19
C SER A 313 -26.85 -22.27 8.63
N SER A 314 -25.97 -22.95 9.39
CA SER A 314 -26.23 -23.23 10.81
C SER A 314 -26.66 -21.95 11.54
N PRO A 315 -27.73 -21.97 12.36
CA PRO A 315 -28.16 -20.80 13.12
C PRO A 315 -27.00 -20.22 13.94
N ALA A 316 -26.86 -18.89 13.97
CA ALA A 316 -25.84 -18.21 14.74
C ALA A 316 -26.50 -17.20 15.68
N ALA A 317 -26.36 -17.39 16.98
CA ALA A 317 -26.79 -16.44 17.99
C ALA A 317 -25.79 -15.27 18.07
N LEU A 318 -26.25 -14.11 18.53
CA LEU A 318 -25.42 -12.93 18.77
C LEU A 318 -24.63 -13.07 20.07
N THR A 319 -23.84 -14.14 20.17
CA THR A 319 -22.93 -14.49 21.28
C THR A 319 -21.50 -14.48 20.78
N ASP A 320 -20.51 -14.39 21.67
CA ASP A 320 -19.10 -14.35 21.25
C ASP A 320 -18.69 -15.57 20.42
N ALA A 321 -19.01 -16.78 20.89
CA ALA A 321 -18.64 -18.03 20.22
C ALA A 321 -19.22 -18.16 18.80
N ASP A 322 -20.51 -17.85 18.62
CA ASP A 322 -21.18 -17.97 17.32
C ASP A 322 -20.76 -16.86 16.36
N VAL A 323 -20.56 -15.63 16.86
CA VAL A 323 -20.12 -14.49 16.04
C VAL A 323 -18.67 -14.70 15.61
N GLU A 324 -17.76 -15.10 16.48
CA GLU A 324 -16.36 -15.39 16.11
C GLU A 324 -16.30 -16.49 15.05
N SER A 325 -17.06 -17.58 15.23
CA SER A 325 -17.15 -18.64 14.24
C SER A 325 -17.71 -18.16 12.90
N ALA A 326 -18.70 -17.25 12.92
CA ALA A 326 -19.27 -16.65 11.71
C ALA A 326 -18.29 -15.70 11.02
N LEU A 327 -17.57 -14.87 11.79
CA LEU A 327 -16.54 -13.96 11.30
C LEU A 327 -15.36 -14.73 10.68
N ASP A 328 -14.91 -15.84 11.26
CA ASP A 328 -13.85 -16.67 10.68
C ASP A 328 -14.24 -17.21 9.28
N ARG A 329 -15.47 -17.72 9.16
CA ARG A 329 -16.01 -18.17 7.86
C ARG A 329 -16.13 -17.02 6.87
N GLN A 330 -16.54 -15.85 7.33
CA GLN A 330 -16.68 -14.65 6.52
C GLN A 330 -15.33 -14.11 6.07
N ALA A 331 -14.32 -14.08 6.95
CA ALA A 331 -12.97 -13.65 6.66
C ALA A 331 -12.34 -14.48 5.55
N ALA A 332 -12.51 -15.82 5.59
CA ALA A 332 -12.05 -16.71 4.51
C ALA A 332 -12.71 -16.39 3.16
N LYS A 333 -14.02 -16.12 3.15
CA LYS A 333 -14.76 -15.75 1.92
C LYS A 333 -14.37 -14.38 1.39
N LEU A 334 -14.21 -13.40 2.28
CA LEU A 334 -13.74 -12.07 1.91
C LEU A 334 -12.31 -12.13 1.37
N GLN A 335 -11.43 -12.95 1.95
CA GLN A 335 -10.09 -13.13 1.41
C GLN A 335 -10.11 -13.69 -0.01
N GLN A 336 -10.96 -14.67 -0.30
CA GLN A 336 -11.14 -15.20 -1.66
C GLN A 336 -11.68 -14.15 -2.62
N LEU A 337 -12.64 -13.33 -2.18
CA LEU A 337 -13.17 -12.21 -2.95
C LEU A 337 -12.10 -11.16 -3.24
N ASP A 338 -11.31 -10.79 -2.22
CA ASP A 338 -10.22 -9.83 -2.33
C ASP A 338 -9.16 -10.31 -3.33
N ASP A 339 -8.76 -11.59 -3.25
CA ASP A 339 -7.80 -12.20 -4.18
C ASP A 339 -8.33 -12.22 -5.62
N ALA A 340 -9.60 -12.58 -5.81
CA ALA A 340 -10.24 -12.58 -7.12
C ALA A 340 -10.31 -11.16 -7.72
N ASN A 341 -10.73 -10.17 -6.91
CA ASN A 341 -10.82 -8.78 -7.33
C ASN A 341 -9.43 -8.21 -7.69
N ARG A 342 -8.42 -8.50 -6.86
CA ARG A 342 -7.04 -8.07 -7.07
C ARG A 342 -6.49 -8.62 -8.39
N ARG A 343 -6.60 -9.93 -8.61
CA ARG A 343 -6.13 -10.58 -9.86
C ARG A 343 -6.91 -10.08 -11.08
N SER A 344 -8.23 -9.93 -10.96
CA SER A 344 -9.06 -9.40 -12.04
C SER A 344 -8.68 -7.96 -12.42
N ALA A 345 -8.34 -7.13 -11.44
CA ALA A 345 -7.88 -5.77 -11.72
C ALA A 345 -6.48 -5.79 -12.38
N ALA A 346 -5.55 -6.54 -11.79
CA ALA A 346 -4.19 -6.73 -12.29
C ALA A 346 -4.14 -7.24 -13.74
N ALA A 347 -5.12 -8.05 -14.16
CA ALA A 347 -5.21 -8.63 -15.50
C ALA A 347 -5.29 -7.58 -16.61
N SER A 348 -5.72 -6.34 -16.29
CA SER A 348 -5.71 -5.24 -17.25
C SER A 348 -4.30 -4.87 -17.75
N GLN A 349 -3.26 -5.32 -17.05
CA GLN A 349 -1.86 -5.06 -17.38
C GLN A 349 -1.16 -6.27 -18.04
N ASP A 350 -1.80 -7.44 -18.09
CA ASP A 350 -1.13 -8.67 -18.50
C ASP A 350 -0.62 -8.60 -19.94
N ALA A 351 -1.42 -8.05 -20.87
CA ALA A 351 -1.01 -7.89 -22.28
C ALA A 351 0.27 -7.04 -22.45
N PHE A 352 0.50 -6.07 -21.58
CA PHE A 352 1.74 -5.28 -21.58
C PHE A 352 2.91 -6.13 -21.09
N TRP A 353 2.73 -6.84 -19.97
CA TRP A 353 3.78 -7.66 -19.36
C TRP A 353 4.14 -8.88 -20.20
N GLU A 354 3.16 -9.59 -20.75
CA GLU A 354 3.37 -10.71 -21.66
C GLU A 354 4.22 -10.30 -22.87
N ARG A 355 3.87 -9.18 -23.51
CA ARG A 355 4.65 -8.63 -24.64
C ARG A 355 6.09 -8.33 -24.22
N ARG A 356 6.29 -7.71 -23.06
CA ARG A 356 7.62 -7.37 -22.54
C ARG A 356 8.44 -8.64 -22.27
N HIS A 357 7.85 -9.63 -21.63
CA HIS A 357 8.52 -10.90 -21.32
C HIS A 357 8.82 -11.72 -22.59
N ASP A 358 7.95 -11.68 -23.60
CA ASP A 358 8.22 -12.27 -24.91
C ASP A 358 9.43 -11.65 -25.60
N LEU A 359 9.54 -10.31 -25.56
CA LEU A 359 10.71 -9.61 -26.11
C LEU A 359 11.99 -9.98 -25.35
N ALA A 360 11.91 -10.08 -24.02
CA ALA A 360 13.04 -10.50 -23.19
C ALA A 360 13.48 -11.94 -23.51
N ARG A 361 12.54 -12.87 -23.66
CA ARG A 361 12.82 -14.27 -24.04
C ARG A 361 13.51 -14.34 -25.40
N ARG A 362 12.98 -13.66 -26.43
CA ARG A 362 13.61 -13.61 -27.75
C ARG A 362 15.03 -13.06 -27.70
N TRP A 363 15.26 -12.01 -26.92
CA TRP A 363 16.60 -11.45 -26.76
C TRP A 363 17.56 -12.45 -26.13
N VAL A 364 17.12 -13.20 -25.10
CA VAL A 364 17.94 -14.25 -24.46
C VAL A 364 18.23 -15.39 -25.44
N ASP A 365 17.26 -15.81 -26.24
CA ASP A 365 17.43 -16.86 -27.26
C ASP A 365 18.44 -16.43 -28.35
N GLU A 366 18.46 -15.15 -28.71
CA GLU A 366 19.43 -14.56 -29.65
C GLU A 366 20.82 -14.35 -29.02
N HIS A 367 20.92 -14.32 -27.68
CA HIS A 367 22.16 -14.04 -26.94
C HIS A 367 22.39 -15.09 -25.84
N PRO A 368 22.58 -16.37 -26.20
CA PRO A 368 22.69 -17.44 -25.22
C PRO A 368 23.90 -17.23 -24.30
N ALA A 369 23.69 -17.44 -23.01
CA ALA A 369 24.78 -17.47 -22.04
C ALA A 369 25.70 -18.67 -22.32
N PRO A 370 27.02 -18.58 -22.04
CA PRO A 370 27.91 -19.73 -22.15
C PRO A 370 27.44 -20.84 -21.21
N LEU A 371 27.07 -21.99 -21.77
CA LEU A 371 26.72 -23.17 -20.99
C LEU A 371 28.01 -23.87 -20.50
N PRO A 372 28.04 -24.36 -19.24
CA PRO A 372 29.14 -25.20 -18.78
C PRO A 372 29.16 -26.53 -19.56
N ASP A 373 30.36 -27.10 -19.73
CA ASP A 373 30.57 -28.39 -20.38
C ASP A 373 29.82 -29.50 -19.62
N VAL A 374 28.89 -30.18 -20.30
CA VAL A 374 27.90 -31.08 -19.69
C VAL A 374 28.43 -32.51 -19.65
N ASP A 375 29.16 -32.83 -18.58
CA ASP A 375 29.51 -34.21 -18.19
C ASP A 375 29.03 -34.55 -16.75
N ALA A 376 28.19 -33.70 -16.14
CA ALA A 376 27.53 -33.94 -14.86
C ALA A 376 25.99 -33.93 -15.00
N SER A 377 25.30 -34.71 -14.15
CA SER A 377 23.86 -34.98 -14.22
C SER A 377 22.93 -33.76 -14.02
N HIS A 378 23.44 -32.58 -13.64
CA HIS A 378 22.68 -31.33 -13.55
C HIS A 378 23.54 -30.09 -13.88
N PRO A 379 23.06 -29.11 -14.68
CA PRO A 379 23.87 -27.96 -15.11
C PRO A 379 24.39 -27.07 -13.98
N ILE A 380 23.61 -26.92 -12.90
CA ILE A 380 24.04 -26.13 -11.72
C ILE A 380 25.20 -26.82 -11.00
N ASP A 381 25.15 -28.15 -10.88
CA ASP A 381 26.22 -28.90 -10.21
C ASP A 381 27.51 -28.80 -11.03
N ALA A 382 27.42 -28.94 -12.36
CA ALA A 382 28.54 -28.73 -13.26
C ALA A 382 29.16 -27.33 -13.09
N PHE A 383 28.31 -26.29 -13.04
CA PHE A 383 28.75 -24.92 -12.84
C PHE A 383 29.47 -24.72 -11.50
N ILE A 384 28.91 -25.24 -10.40
CA ILE A 384 29.51 -25.15 -9.06
C ILE A 384 30.84 -25.90 -9.01
N GLN A 385 30.89 -27.12 -9.54
CA GLN A 385 32.10 -27.95 -9.60
C GLN A 385 33.19 -27.29 -10.43
N ALA A 386 32.86 -26.74 -11.60
CA ALA A 386 33.81 -26.01 -12.44
C ALA A 386 34.37 -24.77 -11.71
N LYS A 387 33.51 -24.04 -10.98
CA LYS A 387 33.94 -22.88 -10.18
C LYS A 387 34.85 -23.31 -9.02
N ALA A 388 34.53 -24.40 -8.33
CA ALA A 388 35.36 -24.97 -7.26
C ALA A 388 36.73 -25.41 -7.80
N ALA A 389 36.76 -26.14 -8.92
CA ALA A 389 38.00 -26.58 -9.57
C ALA A 389 38.87 -25.39 -9.99
N ARG A 390 38.27 -24.33 -10.58
CA ARG A 390 38.98 -23.09 -10.93
C ARG A 390 39.55 -22.39 -9.69
N ALA A 391 38.79 -22.33 -8.59
CA ALA A 391 39.26 -21.73 -7.35
C ALA A 391 40.43 -22.51 -6.73
N LEU A 392 40.36 -23.85 -6.72
CA LEU A 392 41.46 -24.70 -6.27
C LEU A 392 42.70 -24.55 -7.14
N ALA A 393 42.54 -24.58 -8.47
CA ALA A 393 43.65 -24.42 -9.40
C ALA A 393 44.33 -23.05 -9.26
N ALA A 394 43.55 -21.97 -9.05
CA ALA A 394 44.09 -20.64 -8.81
C ALA A 394 44.79 -20.56 -7.43
N SER A 395 44.21 -21.15 -6.38
CA SER A 395 44.82 -21.21 -5.06
C SER A 395 46.11 -22.02 -5.03
N ALA A 396 46.26 -23.03 -5.90
CA ALA A 396 47.46 -23.87 -5.98
C ALA A 396 48.66 -23.16 -6.63
N GLN A 397 48.48 -21.99 -7.24
CA GLN A 397 49.55 -21.22 -7.89
C GLN A 397 50.46 -20.49 -6.89
N SER A 398 50.05 -20.38 -5.63
CA SER A 398 50.78 -19.71 -4.57
C SER A 398 50.78 -20.55 -3.29
N SER A 399 51.77 -20.33 -2.42
CA SER A 399 51.76 -21.01 -1.12
C SER A 399 50.62 -20.49 -0.24
N ILE A 400 50.08 -21.36 0.61
CA ILE A 400 48.99 -20.99 1.54
C ILE A 400 49.43 -19.84 2.46
N ASP A 401 50.69 -19.83 2.89
CA ASP A 401 51.21 -18.78 3.78
C ASP A 401 51.37 -17.43 3.08
N GLU A 402 51.82 -17.42 1.82
CA GLU A 402 51.87 -16.21 0.99
C GLU A 402 50.47 -15.65 0.74
N ALA A 403 49.52 -16.52 0.36
CA ALA A 403 48.12 -16.15 0.18
C ALA A 403 47.47 -15.62 1.45
N ARG A 404 47.68 -16.30 2.59
CA ARG A 404 47.18 -15.84 3.89
C ARG A 404 47.79 -14.49 4.27
N SER A 405 49.09 -14.29 4.07
CA SER A 405 49.76 -13.02 4.36
C SER A 405 49.17 -11.87 3.54
N PHE A 406 49.00 -12.07 2.23
CA PHE A 406 48.39 -11.07 1.36
C PHE A 406 46.94 -10.75 1.76
N HIS A 407 46.07 -11.76 1.89
CA HIS A 407 44.64 -11.55 2.14
C HIS A 407 44.32 -11.04 3.56
N SER A 408 45.17 -11.33 4.55
CA SER A 408 44.96 -10.89 5.94
C SER A 408 45.69 -9.61 6.32
N ARG A 409 46.78 -9.24 5.62
CA ARG A 409 47.59 -8.07 5.96
C ARG A 409 47.61 -7.02 4.85
N VAL A 410 47.92 -7.40 3.62
CA VAL A 410 48.16 -6.45 2.52
C VAL A 410 46.86 -5.94 1.90
N LEU A 411 45.97 -6.85 1.52
CA LEU A 411 44.73 -6.51 0.82
C LEU A 411 43.79 -5.62 1.65
N PRO A 412 43.60 -5.82 2.98
CA PRO A 412 42.82 -4.90 3.80
C PRO A 412 43.38 -3.47 3.78
N ILE A 413 44.71 -3.31 3.88
CA ILE A 413 45.34 -1.97 3.81
C ILE A 413 45.05 -1.32 2.46
N LEU A 414 45.28 -2.02 1.35
CA LEU A 414 45.01 -1.48 0.01
C LEU A 414 43.53 -1.11 -0.17
N ARG A 415 42.62 -1.95 0.35
CA ARG A 415 41.18 -1.70 0.29
C ARG A 415 40.77 -0.48 1.09
N ASP A 416 41.22 -0.41 2.33
CA ASP A 416 40.72 0.56 3.30
C ASP A 416 41.40 1.93 3.11
N GLN A 417 42.68 1.95 2.73
CA GLN A 417 43.48 3.18 2.56
C GLN A 417 43.53 3.68 1.11
N CYS A 418 43.37 2.81 0.10
CA CYS A 418 43.64 3.18 -1.30
C CYS A 418 42.43 3.08 -2.24
N PHE A 419 41.55 2.06 -2.12
CA PHE A 419 40.55 1.76 -3.16
C PHE A 419 39.47 2.84 -3.31
N ARG A 420 39.16 3.60 -2.27
CA ARG A 420 38.21 4.72 -2.36
C ARG A 420 38.58 5.73 -3.45
N CYS A 421 39.88 5.99 -3.65
CA CYS A 421 40.38 6.96 -4.63
C CYS A 421 41.03 6.30 -5.87
N HIS A 422 41.63 5.12 -5.71
CA HIS A 422 42.39 4.41 -6.75
C HIS A 422 41.87 2.98 -6.99
N GLY A 423 40.57 2.76 -6.83
CA GLY A 423 39.89 1.47 -7.12
C GLY A 423 38.46 1.68 -7.60
N GLU A 424 37.63 2.30 -6.77
CA GLU A 424 36.28 2.76 -7.11
C GLU A 424 36.32 3.96 -8.08
N LYS A 425 37.34 4.81 -7.87
CA LYS A 425 37.73 5.92 -8.75
C LYS A 425 39.12 5.65 -9.33
N ALA A 426 39.53 6.46 -10.30
CA ALA A 426 40.85 6.38 -10.92
C ALA A 426 41.55 7.75 -10.86
N ASN A 427 41.73 8.28 -9.64
CA ASN A 427 42.41 9.56 -9.46
C ASN A 427 43.85 9.47 -9.98
N GLY A 428 44.27 10.44 -10.79
CA GLY A 428 45.58 10.43 -11.46
C GLY A 428 45.80 9.24 -12.39
N GLY A 429 44.73 8.72 -13.00
CA GLY A 429 44.78 7.58 -13.92
C GLY A 429 45.14 6.23 -13.28
N LEU A 430 45.36 6.20 -11.96
CA LEU A 430 45.91 5.06 -11.24
C LEU A 430 44.82 4.14 -10.68
N ARG A 431 45.02 2.83 -10.81
CA ARG A 431 44.25 1.79 -10.12
C ARG A 431 45.17 0.87 -9.32
N LEU A 432 44.79 0.57 -8.09
CA LEU A 432 45.55 -0.24 -7.12
C LEU A 432 44.84 -1.55 -6.73
N ASN A 433 43.69 -1.87 -7.35
CA ASN A 433 42.85 -3.02 -7.00
C ASN A 433 43.14 -4.30 -7.80
N SER A 434 44.25 -4.35 -8.54
CA SER A 434 44.74 -5.57 -9.20
C SER A 434 46.25 -5.50 -9.41
N ARG A 435 46.89 -6.66 -9.52
CA ARG A 435 48.33 -6.75 -9.80
C ARG A 435 48.71 -6.06 -11.11
N GLU A 436 47.95 -6.30 -12.18
CA GLU A 436 48.21 -5.70 -13.48
C GLU A 436 48.20 -4.16 -13.40
N ALA A 437 47.22 -3.59 -12.68
CA ALA A 437 47.08 -2.16 -12.55
C ALA A 437 48.20 -1.51 -11.74
N VAL A 438 48.62 -2.11 -10.62
CA VAL A 438 49.72 -1.56 -9.79
C VAL A 438 51.06 -1.57 -10.54
N LEU A 439 51.27 -2.55 -11.43
CA LEU A 439 52.47 -2.64 -12.26
C LEU A 439 52.47 -1.64 -13.42
N LYS A 440 51.27 -1.30 -13.94
CA LYS A 440 51.11 -0.35 -15.03
C LYS A 440 51.32 1.11 -14.58
N GLY A 441 50.92 1.44 -13.35
CA GLY A 441 50.95 2.81 -12.86
C GLY A 441 49.80 3.68 -13.36
N GLY A 442 49.91 4.99 -13.17
CA GLY A 442 48.90 5.99 -13.56
C GLY A 442 49.46 7.03 -14.53
N ASP A 443 48.94 8.26 -14.46
CA ASP A 443 49.33 9.38 -15.32
C ASP A 443 50.79 9.84 -15.10
N SER A 444 51.43 9.39 -14.01
CA SER A 444 52.86 9.60 -13.78
C SER A 444 53.77 8.81 -14.73
N GLU A 445 53.23 7.87 -15.50
CA GLU A 445 53.94 6.91 -16.36
C GLU A 445 54.96 6.01 -15.62
N LEU A 446 55.01 6.12 -14.29
CA LEU A 446 55.83 5.28 -13.41
C LEU A 446 54.98 4.15 -12.82
N PRO A 447 55.49 2.91 -12.74
CA PRO A 447 54.84 1.82 -12.01
C PRO A 447 54.54 2.23 -10.57
N ALA A 448 53.31 1.96 -10.10
CA ALA A 448 53.01 2.18 -8.69
C ALA A 448 53.78 1.18 -7.81
N VAL A 449 53.98 -0.04 -8.31
CA VAL A 449 54.76 -1.08 -7.65
C VAL A 449 55.75 -1.69 -8.63
N VAL A 450 57.01 -1.77 -8.21
CA VAL A 450 58.09 -2.51 -8.87
C VAL A 450 58.37 -3.77 -8.04
N PRO A 451 58.03 -4.98 -8.54
CA PRO A 451 58.25 -6.22 -7.80
C PRO A 451 59.69 -6.41 -7.36
N GLY A 452 59.92 -6.60 -6.07
CA GLY A 452 61.23 -6.81 -5.48
C GLY A 452 61.99 -5.53 -5.14
N ASP A 453 61.55 -4.37 -5.62
CA ASP A 453 62.21 -3.08 -5.39
C ASP A 453 61.28 -2.08 -4.70
N VAL A 454 61.52 -1.90 -3.40
CA VAL A 454 60.73 -1.00 -2.55
C VAL A 454 61.03 0.46 -2.85
N GLU A 455 62.27 0.79 -3.22
CA GLU A 455 62.71 2.18 -3.39
C GLU A 455 62.27 2.73 -4.76
N GLU A 456 62.24 1.89 -5.79
CA GLU A 456 61.71 2.24 -7.12
C GLU A 456 60.18 2.17 -7.22
N SER A 457 59.49 1.73 -6.15
CA SER A 457 58.03 1.68 -6.11
C SER A 457 57.42 3.02 -5.71
N GLU A 458 56.78 3.69 -6.67
CA GLU A 458 56.15 5.01 -6.46
C GLU A 458 55.12 5.00 -5.32
N LEU A 459 54.41 3.89 -5.11
CA LEU A 459 53.48 3.72 -4.00
C LEU A 459 54.16 3.96 -2.65
N ILE A 460 55.35 3.40 -2.42
CA ILE A 460 56.08 3.53 -1.15
C ILE A 460 56.63 4.95 -1.00
N ARG A 461 57.15 5.53 -2.07
CA ARG A 461 57.63 6.92 -2.09
C ARG A 461 56.53 7.90 -1.68
N ARG A 462 55.33 7.74 -2.23
CA ARG A 462 54.16 8.60 -1.97
C ARG A 462 53.65 8.47 -0.54
N ILE A 463 53.55 7.26 -0.01
CA ILE A 463 53.05 7.06 1.37
C ILE A 463 54.07 7.40 2.45
N ARG A 464 55.38 7.45 2.11
CA ARG A 464 56.45 7.93 3.00
C ARG A 464 56.77 9.43 2.85
N SER A 465 56.22 10.10 1.83
CA SER A 465 56.51 11.51 1.57
C SER A 465 55.99 12.41 2.69
N THR A 466 56.79 13.42 3.05
CA THR A 466 56.38 14.49 3.96
C THR A 466 55.83 15.72 3.21
N ASP A 467 55.94 15.74 1.88
CA ASP A 467 55.41 16.81 1.04
C ASP A 467 53.89 16.65 0.91
N ALA A 468 53.13 17.67 1.33
CA ALA A 468 51.67 17.64 1.32
C ALA A 468 51.07 17.52 -0.09
N ASP A 469 51.78 17.99 -1.12
CA ASP A 469 51.31 17.93 -2.52
C ASP A 469 51.57 16.56 -3.17
N GLU A 470 52.46 15.75 -2.59
CA GLU A 470 52.80 14.42 -3.10
C GLU A 470 52.34 13.27 -2.20
N ARG A 471 52.13 13.52 -0.91
CA ARG A 471 51.81 12.50 0.09
C ARG A 471 50.46 11.85 -0.20
N MET A 472 50.45 10.53 -0.05
CA MET A 472 49.23 9.72 -0.06
C MET A 472 49.06 8.98 1.26
N PRO A 473 47.84 8.89 1.83
CA PRO A 473 46.61 9.55 1.42
C PRO A 473 46.67 11.09 1.63
N PRO A 474 45.86 11.87 0.89
CA PRO A 474 45.79 13.33 1.07
C PRO A 474 45.11 13.69 2.39
N GLY A 475 45.57 14.75 3.06
CA GLY A 475 45.06 15.20 4.35
C GLY A 475 46.05 15.02 5.50
N ASP A 476 45.61 15.28 6.73
CA ASP A 476 46.47 15.32 7.93
C ASP A 476 46.75 13.94 8.54
N GLU A 477 45.98 12.91 8.16
CA GLU A 477 46.17 11.53 8.63
C GLU A 477 47.13 10.78 7.71
N SER A 478 48.31 10.43 8.23
CA SER A 478 49.25 9.53 7.54
C SER A 478 48.93 8.07 7.83
N MET A 479 49.31 7.18 6.90
CA MET A 479 49.26 5.74 7.15
C MET A 479 50.15 5.34 8.32
N GLY A 480 49.74 4.29 9.05
CA GLY A 480 50.52 3.75 10.16
C GLY A 480 51.83 3.14 9.69
N ALA A 481 52.88 3.25 10.51
CA ALA A 481 54.20 2.68 10.17
C ALA A 481 54.15 1.16 9.92
N GLU A 482 53.33 0.42 10.67
CA GLU A 482 53.13 -1.02 10.47
C GLU A 482 52.46 -1.35 9.14
N GLU A 483 51.52 -0.51 8.67
CA GLU A 483 50.85 -0.69 7.39
C GLU A 483 51.82 -0.44 6.22
N ILE A 484 52.63 0.62 6.32
CA ILE A 484 53.67 0.95 5.34
C ILE A 484 54.70 -0.18 5.26
N GLU A 485 55.14 -0.72 6.40
CA GLU A 485 56.09 -1.83 6.42
C GLU A 485 55.48 -3.13 5.89
N ALA A 486 54.19 -3.39 6.11
CA ALA A 486 53.50 -4.53 5.50
C ALA A 486 53.45 -4.43 3.97
N LEU A 487 53.18 -3.24 3.42
CA LEU A 487 53.20 -2.98 1.99
C LEU A 487 54.63 -3.10 1.42
N ALA A 488 55.62 -2.54 2.12
CA ALA A 488 57.03 -2.63 1.72
C ALA A 488 57.52 -4.08 1.69
N ALA A 489 57.19 -4.87 2.72
CA ALA A 489 57.53 -6.29 2.78
C ALA A 489 56.89 -7.09 1.64
N TRP A 490 55.63 -6.79 1.30
CA TRP A 490 54.93 -7.40 0.17
C TRP A 490 55.54 -7.05 -1.19
N ILE A 491 55.93 -5.78 -1.39
CA ILE A 491 56.63 -5.35 -2.61
C ILE A 491 57.98 -6.06 -2.72
N LYS A 492 58.74 -6.08 -1.61
CA LYS A 492 60.03 -6.76 -1.52
C LYS A 492 59.93 -8.26 -1.82
N SER A 493 58.82 -8.90 -1.46
CA SER A 493 58.57 -10.31 -1.77
C SER A 493 58.03 -10.54 -3.19
N GLY A 494 58.09 -9.55 -4.08
CA GLY A 494 57.70 -9.69 -5.49
C GLY A 494 56.26 -9.27 -5.82
N ALA A 495 55.58 -8.59 -4.89
CA ALA A 495 54.23 -8.07 -5.06
C ALA A 495 53.25 -9.10 -5.64
N ALA A 496 53.28 -10.33 -5.10
CA ALA A 496 52.38 -11.39 -5.52
C ALA A 496 50.93 -11.03 -5.17
N TRP A 497 50.00 -11.38 -6.06
CA TRP A 497 48.56 -11.16 -5.84
C TRP A 497 47.83 -12.50 -5.90
N PRO A 498 48.06 -13.37 -4.90
CA PRO A 498 47.55 -14.73 -4.90
C PRO A 498 46.02 -14.74 -4.83
N ALA A 499 45.42 -15.78 -5.42
CA ALA A 499 44.01 -16.08 -5.20
C ALA A 499 43.76 -16.35 -3.69
N PRO A 500 42.51 -16.17 -3.20
CA PRO A 500 42.18 -16.55 -1.83
C PRO A 500 42.59 -17.99 -1.55
N PRO A 501 43.20 -18.30 -0.39
CA PRO A 501 43.62 -19.65 -0.06
C PRO A 501 42.37 -20.53 0.14
N VAL A 502 42.21 -21.55 -0.70
CA VAL A 502 41.09 -22.51 -0.65
C VAL A 502 41.64 -23.92 -0.58
N THR A 503 41.16 -24.72 0.38
CA THR A 503 41.52 -26.13 0.50
C THR A 503 40.51 -27.02 -0.21
N ALA A 504 40.92 -28.22 -0.62
CA ALA A 504 40.01 -29.21 -1.22
C ALA A 504 38.84 -29.54 -0.28
N ASP A 505 39.11 -29.68 1.02
CA ASP A 505 38.09 -29.94 2.03
C ASP A 505 37.08 -28.78 2.16
N ALA A 506 37.51 -27.53 2.00
CA ALA A 506 36.64 -26.36 2.08
C ALA A 506 35.64 -26.26 0.92
N VAL A 507 35.89 -26.96 -0.19
CA VAL A 507 35.00 -26.99 -1.37
C VAL A 507 34.44 -28.39 -1.65
N ALA A 508 34.68 -29.35 -0.76
CA ALA A 508 34.12 -30.68 -0.87
C ALA A 508 32.58 -30.63 -0.71
N ALA A 509 31.88 -31.45 -1.48
CA ALA A 509 30.43 -31.55 -1.36
C ALA A 509 30.06 -32.07 0.04
N PRO A 510 29.11 -31.44 0.75
CA PRO A 510 28.67 -31.91 2.05
C PRO A 510 27.94 -33.24 1.92
N ALA A 511 27.96 -34.04 2.99
CA ALA A 511 27.18 -35.27 3.04
C ALA A 511 25.68 -34.98 2.92
N VAL A 512 24.95 -35.85 2.21
CA VAL A 512 23.50 -35.76 2.10
C VAL A 512 22.87 -35.98 3.48
N VAL A 513 22.05 -35.02 3.91
CA VAL A 513 21.37 -35.07 5.20
C VAL A 513 20.25 -36.12 5.22
N ASP A 514 19.92 -36.60 6.42
CA ASP A 514 18.76 -37.47 6.63
C ASP A 514 17.42 -36.76 6.36
N ASP A 515 16.34 -37.53 6.34
CA ASP A 515 15.01 -37.02 6.01
C ASP A 515 14.44 -36.05 7.05
N ALA A 516 14.77 -36.22 8.33
CA ALA A 516 14.28 -35.33 9.39
C ALA A 516 14.95 -33.95 9.30
N ALA A 517 16.27 -33.93 9.07
CA ALA A 517 17.03 -32.72 8.83
C ALA A 517 16.62 -32.05 7.52
N PHE A 518 16.40 -32.82 6.44
CA PHE A 518 15.90 -32.31 5.17
C PHE A 518 14.54 -31.64 5.33
N LEU A 519 13.57 -32.33 5.94
CA LEU A 519 12.22 -31.81 6.18
C LEU A 519 12.27 -30.49 6.95
N ARG A 520 13.00 -30.45 8.07
CA ARG A 520 13.13 -29.24 8.89
C ARG A 520 13.71 -28.07 8.10
N ARG A 521 14.80 -28.29 7.36
CA ARG A 521 15.48 -27.23 6.59
C ARG A 521 14.59 -26.74 5.44
N ALA A 522 13.98 -27.66 4.69
CA ALA A 522 13.07 -27.31 3.60
C ALA A 522 11.93 -26.42 4.09
N TYR A 523 11.29 -26.76 5.21
CA TYR A 523 10.24 -25.94 5.81
C TYR A 523 10.73 -24.56 6.27
N LEU A 524 11.85 -24.51 7.00
CA LEU A 524 12.38 -23.23 7.49
C LEU A 524 12.84 -22.31 6.36
N ASP A 525 13.45 -22.86 5.30
CA ASP A 525 13.99 -22.07 4.19
C ASP A 525 12.87 -21.59 3.23
N THR A 526 11.76 -22.32 3.13
CA THR A 526 10.67 -21.99 2.20
C THR A 526 9.55 -21.20 2.87
N VAL A 527 9.01 -21.71 3.98
CA VAL A 527 7.82 -21.16 4.67
C VAL A 527 8.15 -20.52 6.01
N GLY A 528 9.41 -20.54 6.45
CA GLY A 528 9.87 -19.82 7.65
C GLY A 528 9.47 -20.44 8.99
N VAL A 529 8.67 -21.50 8.99
CA VAL A 529 8.15 -22.17 10.18
C VAL A 529 8.37 -23.68 10.10
N PRO A 530 8.56 -24.38 11.24
CA PRO A 530 8.67 -25.83 11.23
C PRO A 530 7.37 -26.50 10.77
N PRO A 531 7.42 -27.74 10.25
CA PRO A 531 6.23 -28.50 9.91
C PRO A 531 5.38 -28.77 11.15
N THR A 532 4.07 -28.88 10.95
CA THR A 532 3.17 -29.41 11.99
C THR A 532 3.50 -30.87 12.27
N ALA A 533 3.08 -31.37 13.45
CA ALA A 533 3.28 -32.76 13.82
C ALA A 533 2.62 -33.76 12.85
N ALA A 534 1.54 -33.35 12.17
CA ALA A 534 0.87 -34.16 11.16
C ALA A 534 1.71 -34.23 9.86
N GLU A 535 2.12 -33.07 9.33
CA GLU A 535 2.97 -33.00 8.12
C GLU A 535 4.30 -33.74 8.30
N ALA A 536 4.91 -33.63 9.49
CA ALA A 536 6.17 -34.31 9.77
C ALA A 536 6.01 -35.84 9.79
N ARG A 537 4.95 -36.34 10.41
CA ARG A 537 4.67 -37.78 10.45
C ARG A 537 4.42 -38.32 9.05
N GLU A 538 3.58 -37.64 8.27
CA GLU A 538 3.28 -37.99 6.88
C GLU A 538 4.56 -38.14 6.04
N PHE A 539 5.49 -37.19 6.12
CA PHE A 539 6.73 -37.23 5.34
C PHE A 539 7.74 -38.30 5.81
N LEU A 540 7.85 -38.51 7.13
CA LEU A 540 8.80 -39.45 7.70
C LEU A 540 8.36 -40.92 7.52
N GLU A 541 7.05 -41.16 7.48
CA GLU A 541 6.48 -42.49 7.23
C GLU A 541 6.40 -42.82 5.73
N ASP A 542 6.48 -41.82 4.84
CA ASP A 542 6.52 -42.03 3.39
C ASP A 542 7.84 -42.69 2.96
N ALA A 543 7.73 -43.86 2.31
CA ALA A 543 8.83 -44.65 1.79
C ALA A 543 9.10 -44.43 0.30
N SER A 544 8.37 -43.51 -0.35
CA SER A 544 8.50 -43.26 -1.78
C SER A 544 9.84 -42.60 -2.12
N ALA A 545 10.49 -43.07 -3.19
CA ALA A 545 11.79 -42.57 -3.61
C ALA A 545 11.79 -41.08 -4.01
N ASP A 546 10.62 -40.54 -4.39
CA ASP A 546 10.44 -39.16 -4.84
C ASP A 546 9.83 -38.23 -3.78
N LYS A 547 9.68 -38.68 -2.52
CA LYS A 547 9.03 -37.90 -1.44
C LYS A 547 9.63 -36.52 -1.22
N ARG A 548 10.96 -36.39 -1.37
CA ARG A 548 11.67 -35.10 -1.24
C ARG A 548 11.26 -34.11 -2.32
N ARG A 549 11.16 -34.58 -3.59
CA ARG A 549 10.69 -33.77 -4.73
C ARG A 549 9.24 -33.31 -4.50
N ARG A 550 8.35 -34.24 -4.11
CA ARG A 550 6.95 -33.92 -3.84
C ARG A 550 6.78 -32.93 -2.68
N LEU A 551 7.60 -33.04 -1.64
CA LEU A 551 7.63 -32.06 -0.55
C LEU A 551 8.03 -30.68 -1.08
N VAL A 552 9.09 -30.59 -1.88
CA VAL A 552 9.55 -29.32 -2.47
C VAL A 552 8.46 -28.71 -3.34
N GLU A 553 7.84 -29.47 -4.23
CA GLU A 553 6.72 -29.00 -5.08
C GLU A 553 5.58 -28.44 -4.23
N ARG A 554 5.18 -29.16 -3.18
CA ARG A 554 4.14 -28.70 -2.25
C ARG A 554 4.52 -27.41 -1.52
N LEU A 555 5.77 -27.27 -1.08
CA LEU A 555 6.24 -26.06 -0.38
C LEU A 555 6.38 -24.86 -1.32
N LEU A 556 6.72 -25.07 -2.60
CA LEU A 556 6.76 -24.01 -3.60
C LEU A 556 5.36 -23.46 -3.93
N ASP A 557 4.32 -24.29 -3.82
CA ASP A 557 2.92 -23.90 -3.98
C ASP A 557 2.26 -23.40 -2.67
N ASP A 558 2.99 -23.39 -1.56
CA ASP A 558 2.44 -23.08 -0.23
C ASP A 558 2.40 -21.57 0.03
N SER A 559 1.20 -20.98 0.17
CA SER A 559 1.06 -19.52 0.33
C SER A 559 1.78 -18.93 1.55
N ARG A 560 2.16 -19.75 2.55
CA ARG A 560 2.93 -19.33 3.73
C ARG A 560 4.32 -18.78 3.35
N TRP A 561 4.87 -19.15 2.18
CA TRP A 561 6.14 -18.61 1.73
C TRP A 561 6.10 -17.08 1.57
N ALA A 562 4.97 -16.52 1.13
CA ALA A 562 4.81 -15.07 0.97
C ALA A 562 4.95 -14.34 2.31
N ASP A 563 4.39 -14.90 3.40
CA ASP A 563 4.56 -14.35 4.74
C ASP A 563 6.03 -14.39 5.18
N HIS A 564 6.70 -15.53 4.97
CA HIS A 564 8.11 -15.71 5.33
C HIS A 564 9.03 -14.70 4.64
N TRP A 565 8.84 -14.50 3.33
CA TRP A 565 9.70 -13.66 2.52
C TRP A 565 9.38 -12.16 2.64
N THR A 566 8.20 -11.80 3.15
CA THR A 566 7.83 -10.39 3.34
C THR A 566 8.84 -9.66 4.24
N SER A 567 9.22 -10.22 5.38
CA SER A 567 10.16 -9.56 6.31
C SER A 567 11.54 -9.36 5.69
N TYR A 568 12.04 -10.35 4.95
CA TYR A 568 13.31 -10.23 4.23
C TYR A 568 13.27 -9.07 3.22
N TRP A 569 12.19 -8.97 2.44
CA TRP A 569 12.05 -7.90 1.46
C TRP A 569 11.86 -6.52 2.09
N GLN A 570 11.19 -6.43 3.24
CA GLN A 570 11.12 -5.20 4.02
C GLN A 570 12.51 -4.73 4.45
N ASP A 571 13.36 -5.65 4.93
CA ASP A 571 14.75 -5.35 5.29
C ASP A 571 15.59 -4.94 4.08
N VAL A 572 15.49 -5.67 2.96
CA VAL A 572 16.23 -5.37 1.71
C VAL A 572 15.85 -4.01 1.14
N LEU A 573 14.58 -3.65 1.20
CA LEU A 573 14.09 -2.34 0.77
C LEU A 573 14.35 -1.25 1.81
N ALA A 574 15.15 -1.57 2.84
CA ALA A 574 15.63 -0.68 3.86
C ALA A 574 14.47 0.07 4.54
N GLU A 575 13.43 -0.65 4.96
CA GLU A 575 12.38 -0.17 5.86
C GLU A 575 12.96 0.10 7.26
N ASN A 576 14.00 0.94 7.32
CA ASN A 576 14.74 1.27 8.52
C ASN A 576 14.26 2.64 9.02
N PRO A 577 13.43 2.68 10.07
CA PRO A 577 12.88 3.92 10.61
C PRO A 577 13.97 4.88 11.11
N THR A 578 15.16 4.37 11.43
CA THR A 578 16.32 5.18 11.81
C THR A 578 16.93 5.95 10.63
N MET A 579 16.77 5.46 9.39
CA MET A 579 17.22 6.15 8.17
C MET A 579 16.11 6.98 7.51
N ILE A 580 14.85 6.56 7.64
CA ILE A 580 13.69 7.15 6.94
C ILE A 580 12.81 7.97 7.91
N ASN A 581 13.37 8.55 8.98
CA ASN A 581 12.64 9.31 10.02
C ASN A 581 11.74 8.41 10.92
N ALA A 582 12.05 8.35 12.22
CA ALA A 582 11.37 7.50 13.20
C ALA A 582 9.87 7.80 13.38
N SER A 583 9.37 8.95 12.93
CA SER A 583 7.92 9.22 12.89
C SER A 583 7.17 8.49 11.78
N LEU A 584 7.89 7.91 10.81
CA LEU A 584 7.37 7.01 9.76
C LEU A 584 7.38 5.53 10.18
N ASN A 585 7.32 5.24 11.48
CA ASN A 585 7.21 3.88 12.06
C ASN A 585 5.90 3.14 11.70
N THR A 586 5.26 3.53 10.61
CA THR A 586 3.96 3.07 10.11
C THR A 586 4.01 2.76 8.61
N SER A 587 5.13 2.22 8.12
CA SER A 587 5.22 1.44 6.87
C SER A 587 4.40 0.13 6.92
N GLY A 588 3.70 -0.14 8.04
CA GLY A 588 2.78 -1.27 8.21
C GLY A 588 1.84 -1.56 7.03
N PRO A 589 1.33 -0.57 6.28
CA PRO A 589 0.57 -0.86 5.07
C PRO A 589 1.44 -1.42 3.92
N PHE A 590 2.66 -0.91 3.68
CA PHE A 590 3.53 -1.31 2.56
C PHE A 590 3.83 -2.82 2.53
N ARG A 591 3.90 -3.45 3.71
CA ARG A 591 4.03 -4.91 3.83
C ARG A 591 2.97 -5.67 3.03
N TRP A 592 1.78 -5.09 2.87
CA TRP A 592 0.69 -5.73 2.15
C TRP A 592 0.91 -5.71 0.64
N PHE A 593 1.54 -4.68 0.07
CA PHE A 593 1.97 -4.70 -1.32
C PHE A 593 3.00 -5.80 -1.54
N LEU A 594 4.00 -5.94 -0.65
CA LEU A 594 5.00 -7.01 -0.73
C LEU A 594 4.34 -8.38 -0.61
N TYR A 595 3.52 -8.58 0.43
CA TYR A 595 2.81 -9.82 0.66
C TYR A 595 1.95 -10.24 -0.54
N ASP A 596 1.13 -9.33 -1.07
CA ASP A 596 0.28 -9.62 -2.22
C ASP A 596 1.11 -9.90 -3.49
N SER A 597 2.23 -9.18 -3.69
CA SER A 597 3.14 -9.40 -4.82
C SER A 597 3.83 -10.77 -4.76
N LEU A 598 4.32 -11.16 -3.59
CA LEU A 598 4.93 -12.47 -3.36
C LEU A 598 3.89 -13.58 -3.50
N ARG A 599 2.73 -13.43 -2.87
CA ARG A 599 1.65 -14.42 -2.91
C ARG A 599 1.10 -14.68 -4.31
N ASP A 600 1.15 -13.69 -5.20
CA ASP A 600 0.81 -13.85 -6.61
C ASP A 600 1.93 -14.40 -7.48
N ASN A 601 3.13 -14.59 -6.91
CA ASN A 601 4.35 -14.86 -7.66
C ASN A 601 4.58 -13.81 -8.77
N LYS A 602 4.38 -12.53 -8.42
CA LYS A 602 4.49 -11.41 -9.35
C LYS A 602 5.93 -11.36 -9.91
N PRO A 603 6.10 -11.24 -11.24
CA PRO A 603 7.43 -11.09 -11.84
C PRO A 603 8.18 -9.90 -11.23
N LEU A 604 9.47 -10.10 -10.93
CA LEU A 604 10.30 -9.11 -10.24
C LEU A 604 10.33 -7.76 -10.99
N ASP A 605 10.35 -7.78 -12.32
CA ASP A 605 10.35 -6.55 -13.13
C ASP A 605 9.03 -5.77 -13.01
N ARG A 606 7.90 -6.48 -12.90
CA ARG A 606 6.60 -5.88 -12.59
C ARG A 606 6.57 -5.31 -11.19
N MET A 607 7.01 -6.07 -10.18
CA MET A 607 7.05 -5.60 -8.79
C MET A 607 7.90 -4.32 -8.65
N VAL A 608 9.11 -4.29 -9.24
CA VAL A 608 10.00 -3.13 -9.22
C VAL A 608 9.38 -1.93 -9.96
N THR A 609 8.70 -2.16 -11.08
CA THR A 609 8.03 -1.08 -11.81
C THR A 609 6.91 -0.47 -10.99
N GLU A 610 6.08 -1.29 -10.34
CA GLU A 610 4.99 -0.81 -9.47
C GLU A 610 5.53 -0.01 -8.27
N LEU A 611 6.65 -0.45 -7.67
CA LEU A 611 7.36 0.29 -6.63
C LEU A 611 7.83 1.67 -7.08
N ILE A 612 8.42 1.76 -8.28
CA ILE A 612 8.91 3.04 -8.84
C ILE A 612 7.74 3.97 -9.15
N LEU A 613 6.63 3.42 -9.66
CA LEU A 613 5.44 4.21 -9.99
C LEU A 613 4.68 4.71 -8.77
N GLN A 614 4.92 4.14 -7.58
CA GLN A 614 4.28 4.55 -6.31
C GLN A 614 2.76 4.64 -6.44
N ARG A 615 2.16 3.60 -7.03
CA ARG A 615 0.71 3.49 -7.20
C ARG A 615 0.07 2.92 -5.94
N GLY A 616 -1.21 3.23 -5.77
CA GLY A 616 -2.07 2.69 -4.72
C GLY A 616 -2.40 3.75 -3.66
N SER A 617 -2.86 3.28 -2.50
CA SER A 617 -3.15 4.14 -1.36
C SER A 617 -1.98 4.21 -0.37
N PRO A 618 -1.56 5.43 0.02
CA PRO A 618 -0.53 5.62 1.05
C PRO A 618 -0.96 5.13 2.44
N HIS A 619 -2.23 4.74 2.62
CA HIS A 619 -2.79 4.32 3.90
C HIS A 619 -3.16 2.83 3.96
N GLU A 620 -3.50 2.22 2.83
CA GLU A 620 -4.04 0.85 2.78
C GLU A 620 -3.02 -0.19 2.31
N GLY A 621 -1.92 0.25 1.72
CA GLY A 621 -0.82 -0.68 1.49
C GLY A 621 0.14 -0.38 0.38
N GLY A 622 0.21 0.89 -0.04
CA GLY A 622 1.12 1.34 -1.09
C GLY A 622 0.33 1.55 -2.33
#